data_AF-A0A258Z2X3-F1
#
_entry.id   AF-A0A258Z2X3-F1
#
_cell.length_a   1.000
_cell.length_b   1.000
_cell.length_c   1.000
_cell.angle_alpha   90.00
_cell.angle_beta   90.00
_cell.angle_gamma   90.00
#
_symmetry.space_group_name_H-M   'P 1'
#
loop_
_entity.id
_entity.type
_entity.pdbx_description
1 polymer ?
#
loop_
_entity_poly.entity_id
_entity_poly.type
_entity_poly.pdbx_seq_one_letter_code
_entity_poly.pdbx_strand_id
1 'polypeptide(L)'
;MNKIHAILSSMKTMVALMLVFAITVGYATFVENDYGTMTAKADIYNARWFEILLGFLALNLLLNILKFKMARKEKILVFTFHVSFLIILIGAGVTRYFGYEGVMHIREGESNNVIVSNEPYVTFNVHDEGKSYTFQEPLFLSKRLSNTFERTLEFQGKEVKVKLDGYMSDARLEAVNDP
;
A
#
# COMPACT_ATOMS: atom_id res chain seq x y z
N MET A 1 25.10 11.73 -23.60
CA MET A 1 24.26 11.09 -22.55
C MET A 1 23.40 12.17 -21.92
N ASN A 2 22.07 12.03 -21.95
CA ASN A 2 21.17 13.05 -21.42
C ASN A 2 21.37 13.23 -19.91
N LYS A 3 21.40 14.47 -19.42
CA LYS A 3 21.68 14.78 -17.99
C LYS A 3 20.78 14.00 -17.02
N ILE A 4 19.53 13.79 -17.40
CA ILE A 4 18.53 13.02 -16.64
C ILE A 4 18.97 11.56 -16.44
N HIS A 5 19.40 10.88 -17.50
CA HIS A 5 19.88 9.50 -17.43
C HIS A 5 21.14 9.38 -16.55
N ALA A 6 22.02 10.38 -16.57
CA ALA A 6 23.23 10.39 -15.74
C ALA A 6 22.89 10.48 -14.23
N ILE A 7 21.87 11.25 -13.86
CA ILE A 7 21.39 11.36 -12.47
C ILE A 7 20.68 10.07 -12.04
N LEU A 8 19.79 9.54 -12.88
CA LEU A 8 19.02 8.31 -12.60
C LEU A 8 19.88 7.05 -12.51
N SER A 9 21.05 7.02 -13.15
CA SER A 9 22.01 5.89 -13.10
C SER A 9 23.23 6.16 -12.21
N SER A 10 23.12 7.11 -11.28
CA SER A 10 24.20 7.44 -10.35
C SER A 10 24.14 6.59 -9.09
N MET A 11 25.31 6.14 -8.61
CA MET A 11 25.44 5.48 -7.31
C MET A 11 25.08 6.41 -6.15
N LYS A 12 25.32 7.72 -6.28
CA LYS A 12 24.91 8.70 -5.26
C LYS A 12 23.40 8.74 -5.10
N THR A 13 22.68 8.66 -6.22
CA THR A 13 21.21 8.58 -6.23
C THR A 13 20.73 7.28 -5.60
N MET A 14 21.39 6.15 -5.88
CA MET A 14 21.05 4.87 -5.23
C MET A 14 21.14 4.97 -3.70
N VAL A 15 22.25 5.48 -3.18
CA VAL A 15 22.47 5.62 -1.74
C VAL A 15 21.43 6.57 -1.13
N ALA A 16 21.14 7.70 -1.79
CA ALA A 16 20.12 8.63 -1.32
C ALA A 16 18.73 7.98 -1.27
N LEU A 17 18.30 7.29 -2.35
CA LEU A 17 17.02 6.58 -2.39
C LEU A 17 16.94 5.48 -1.32
N MET A 18 18.03 4.74 -1.11
CA MET A 18 18.12 3.72 -0.06
C MET A 18 17.99 4.30 1.35
N LEU A 19 18.63 5.45 1.63
CA LEU A 19 18.50 6.13 2.92
C LEU A 19 17.07 6.61 3.16
N VAL A 20 16.44 7.22 2.15
CA VAL A 20 15.03 7.63 2.23
C VAL A 20 14.15 6.41 2.50
N PHE A 21 14.34 5.32 1.75
CA PHE A 21 13.60 4.07 1.97
C PHE A 21 13.78 3.52 3.40
N ALA A 22 15.02 3.44 3.89
CA ALA A 22 15.31 2.92 5.23
C ALA A 22 14.68 3.79 6.33
N ILE A 23 14.80 5.12 6.23
CA ILE A 23 14.19 6.05 7.18
C ILE A 23 12.67 5.94 7.11
N THR A 24 12.09 5.87 5.91
CA THR A 24 10.64 5.72 5.73
C THR A 24 10.11 4.44 6.37
N VAL A 25 10.74 3.29 6.12
CA VAL A 25 10.26 2.01 6.68
C VAL A 25 10.45 1.97 8.18
N GLY A 26 11.59 2.46 8.71
CA GLY A 26 11.81 2.58 10.15
C GLY A 26 10.79 3.52 10.81
N TYR A 27 10.47 4.64 10.18
CA TYR A 27 9.43 5.56 10.64
C TYR A 27 8.04 4.92 10.60
N ALA A 28 7.73 4.15 9.55
CA ALA A 28 6.46 3.45 9.41
C ALA A 28 6.21 2.45 10.54
N THR A 29 7.26 1.80 11.07
CA THR A 29 7.14 0.93 12.25
C THR A 29 6.64 1.69 13.48
N PHE A 30 7.13 2.91 13.72
CA PHE A 30 6.62 3.75 14.81
C PHE A 30 5.19 4.21 14.57
N VAL A 31 4.85 4.59 13.32
CA VAL A 31 3.48 4.97 12.97
C VAL A 31 2.52 3.80 13.17
N GLU A 32 2.92 2.59 12.81
CA GLU A 32 2.13 1.38 13.03
C GLU A 32 1.92 1.11 14.52
N ASN A 33 2.97 1.25 15.33
CA ASN A 33 2.88 1.05 16.79
C ASN A 33 1.93 2.06 17.46
N ASP A 34 2.04 3.34 17.09
CA ASP A 34 1.35 4.42 17.79
C ASP A 34 -0.09 4.64 17.27
N TYR A 35 -0.33 4.40 15.98
CA TYR A 35 -1.61 4.71 15.32
C TYR A 35 -2.27 3.50 14.64
N GLY A 36 -1.66 2.32 14.75
CA GLY A 36 -2.16 1.06 14.21
C GLY A 36 -1.82 0.82 12.73
N THR A 37 -1.92 -0.45 12.33
CA THR A 37 -1.59 -0.94 10.98
C THR A 37 -2.38 -0.23 9.88
N MET A 38 -3.66 0.13 10.12
CA MET A 38 -4.48 0.85 9.14
C MET A 38 -3.87 2.22 8.79
N THR A 39 -3.39 2.97 9.79
CA THR A 39 -2.74 4.27 9.59
C THR A 39 -1.42 4.13 8.85
N ALA A 40 -0.57 3.18 9.25
CA ALA A 40 0.71 2.95 8.57
C ALA A 40 0.54 2.56 7.09
N LYS A 41 -0.51 1.77 6.78
CA LYS A 41 -0.89 1.46 5.40
C LYS A 41 -1.38 2.71 4.66
N ALA A 42 -2.30 3.48 5.24
CA ALA A 42 -2.83 4.70 4.61
C ALA A 42 -1.73 5.72 4.29
N ASP A 43 -0.84 5.97 5.26
CA ASP A 43 0.14 7.05 5.20
C ASP A 43 1.39 6.69 4.38
N ILE A 44 1.84 5.43 4.48
CA ILE A 44 3.12 4.98 3.91
C ILE A 44 2.93 3.80 2.95
N TYR A 45 2.58 2.61 3.45
CA TYR A 45 2.73 1.39 2.65
C TYR A 45 1.84 1.35 1.40
N ASN A 46 0.61 1.86 1.50
CA ASN A 46 -0.32 1.96 0.37
C ASN A 46 -0.28 3.31 -0.35
N ALA A 47 0.51 4.27 0.15
CA ALA A 47 0.58 5.59 -0.45
C ALA A 47 1.35 5.59 -1.78
N ARG A 48 0.84 6.36 -2.75
CA ARG A 48 1.44 6.46 -4.11
C ARG A 48 2.88 6.96 -4.09
N TRP A 49 3.23 7.84 -3.15
CA TRP A 49 4.59 8.40 -3.07
C TRP A 49 5.62 7.32 -2.69
N PHE A 50 5.25 6.38 -1.82
CA PHE A 50 6.13 5.30 -1.40
C PHE A 50 6.32 4.30 -2.54
N GLU A 51 5.25 4.03 -3.27
CA GLU A 51 5.32 3.23 -4.49
C GLU A 51 6.25 3.86 -5.56
N ILE A 52 6.14 5.17 -5.77
CA ILE A 52 7.04 5.91 -6.67
C ILE A 52 8.50 5.79 -6.19
N LEU A 53 8.76 5.87 -4.89
CA LEU A 53 10.09 5.66 -4.31
C LEU A 53 10.63 4.26 -4.64
N LEU A 54 9.83 3.21 -4.46
CA LEU A 54 10.21 1.84 -4.82
C LEU A 54 10.47 1.68 -6.32
N GLY A 55 9.63 2.29 -7.16
CA GLY A 55 9.81 2.32 -8.61
C GLY A 55 11.12 2.99 -9.02
N PHE A 56 11.48 4.11 -8.39
CA PHE A 56 12.77 4.78 -8.62
C PHE A 56 13.95 3.92 -8.16
N LEU A 57 13.83 3.22 -7.02
CA LEU A 57 14.87 2.30 -6.54
C LEU A 57 15.08 1.15 -7.54
N ALA A 58 14.00 0.54 -8.04
CA ALA A 58 14.04 -0.52 -9.05
C ALA A 58 14.68 -0.02 -10.36
N LEU A 59 14.24 1.14 -10.85
CA LEU A 59 14.78 1.73 -12.09
C LEU A 59 16.27 2.06 -11.96
N ASN A 60 16.67 2.70 -10.85
CA ASN A 60 18.07 3.03 -10.59
C ASN A 60 18.95 1.77 -10.53
N LEU A 61 18.47 0.74 -9.82
CA LEU A 61 19.15 -0.55 -9.71
C LEU A 61 19.32 -1.23 -11.07
N LEU A 62 18.24 -1.27 -11.88
CA LEU A 62 18.28 -1.82 -13.24
C LEU A 62 19.32 -1.08 -14.11
N LEU A 63 19.30 0.25 -14.10
CA LEU A 63 20.26 1.07 -14.85
C LEU A 63 21.70 0.82 -14.40
N ASN A 64 21.94 0.66 -13.09
CA ASN A 64 23.27 0.34 -12.57
C ASN A 64 23.75 -1.05 -13.00
N ILE A 65 22.88 -2.07 -12.97
CA ILE A 65 23.20 -3.42 -13.46
C ILE A 65 23.69 -3.37 -14.93
N LEU A 66 22.98 -2.62 -15.78
CA LEU A 66 23.33 -2.44 -17.18
C LEU A 66 24.62 -1.63 -17.36
N LYS A 67 24.75 -0.49 -16.67
CA LYS A 67 25.89 0.42 -16.74
C LYS A 67 27.20 -0.26 -16.35
N PHE A 68 27.19 -1.06 -15.30
CA PHE A 68 28.38 -1.78 -14.82
C PHE A 68 28.58 -3.14 -15.50
N LYS A 69 27.71 -3.50 -16.46
CA LYS A 69 27.72 -4.76 -17.21
C LYS A 69 27.88 -5.94 -16.27
N MET A 70 26.95 -6.05 -15.31
CA MET A 70 27.07 -7.04 -14.23
C MET A 70 26.78 -8.47 -14.73
N ALA A 71 26.02 -8.63 -15.82
CA ALA A 71 25.73 -9.92 -16.46
C ALA A 71 26.95 -10.51 -17.20
N ARG A 72 28.01 -10.78 -16.44
CA ARG A 72 29.26 -11.41 -16.89
C ARG A 72 29.59 -12.57 -15.95
N LYS A 73 30.25 -13.61 -16.47
CA LYS A 73 30.57 -14.82 -15.70
C LYS A 73 31.38 -14.51 -14.44
N GLU A 74 32.31 -13.56 -14.54
CA GLU A 74 33.17 -13.15 -13.41
C GLU A 74 32.42 -12.38 -12.33
N LYS A 75 31.21 -11.87 -12.63
CA LYS A 75 30.38 -11.06 -11.74
C LYS A 75 29.04 -11.73 -11.40
N ILE A 76 28.90 -13.03 -11.66
CA ILE A 76 27.61 -13.72 -11.56
C ILE A 76 27.01 -13.66 -10.15
N LEU A 77 27.84 -13.71 -9.10
CA LEU A 77 27.38 -13.57 -7.71
C LEU A 77 26.81 -12.17 -7.44
N VAL A 78 27.55 -11.13 -7.84
CA VAL A 78 27.12 -9.73 -7.71
C VAL A 78 25.85 -9.48 -8.51
N PHE A 79 25.78 -9.98 -9.74
CA PHE A 79 24.61 -9.87 -10.59
C PHE A 79 23.38 -10.52 -9.95
N THR A 80 23.51 -11.77 -9.51
CA THR A 80 22.41 -12.52 -8.89
C THR A 80 21.90 -11.82 -7.64
N PHE A 81 22.81 -11.32 -6.80
CA PHE A 81 22.45 -10.58 -5.59
C PHE A 81 21.67 -9.30 -5.88
N HIS A 82 22.00 -8.57 -6.95
CA HIS A 82 21.27 -7.34 -7.30
C HIS A 82 19.96 -7.65 -8.04
N VAL A 83 19.94 -8.67 -8.90
CA VAL A 83 18.73 -9.09 -9.61
C VAL A 83 17.67 -9.63 -8.65
N SER A 84 18.06 -10.28 -7.54
CA SER A 84 17.10 -10.74 -6.55
C SER A 84 16.26 -9.58 -5.97
N PHE A 85 16.84 -8.40 -5.74
CA PHE A 85 16.07 -7.24 -5.31
C PHE A 85 15.06 -6.77 -6.37
N LEU A 86 15.40 -6.84 -7.66
CA LEU A 86 14.43 -6.55 -8.72
C LEU A 86 13.28 -7.56 -8.70
N ILE A 87 13.58 -8.85 -8.52
CA ILE A 87 12.56 -9.89 -8.41
C ILE A 87 11.66 -9.65 -7.19
N ILE A 88 12.24 -9.32 -6.04
CA ILE A 88 11.50 -9.00 -4.81
C ILE A 88 10.59 -7.79 -5.02
N LEU A 89 11.08 -6.72 -5.66
CA LEU A 89 10.28 -5.52 -5.94
C LEU A 89 9.14 -5.81 -6.92
N ILE A 90 9.37 -6.63 -7.95
CA ILE A 90 8.32 -7.08 -8.86
C ILE A 90 7.27 -7.90 -8.10
N GLY A 91 7.71 -8.85 -7.27
CA GLY A 91 6.81 -9.65 -6.43
C GLY A 91 5.98 -8.79 -5.48
N ALA A 92 6.58 -7.79 -4.84
CA ALA A 92 5.88 -6.82 -4.00
C ALA A 92 4.83 -6.03 -4.79
N GLY A 93 5.15 -5.62 -6.02
CA GLY A 93 4.19 -4.97 -6.93
C GLY A 93 3.02 -5.89 -7.28
N VAL A 94 3.28 -7.17 -7.58
CA VAL A 94 2.22 -8.15 -7.85
C VAL A 94 1.31 -8.32 -6.63
N THR A 95 1.87 -8.52 -5.43
CA THR A 95 1.09 -8.65 -4.19
C THR A 95 0.27 -7.40 -3.90
N ARG A 96 0.78 -6.21 -4.18
CA ARG A 96 0.07 -4.94 -3.96
C ARG A 96 -1.17 -4.79 -4.86
N TYR A 97 -1.06 -5.18 -6.12
CA TYR A 97 -2.09 -4.91 -7.13
C TYR A 97 -3.07 -6.05 -7.34
N PHE A 98 -2.63 -7.29 -7.07
CA PHE A 98 -3.41 -8.50 -7.34
C PHE A 98 -3.53 -9.42 -6.13
N GLY A 99 -2.80 -9.13 -5.05
CA GLY A 99 -2.90 -9.88 -3.81
C GLY A 99 -4.09 -9.42 -2.97
N TYR A 100 -4.56 -10.32 -2.12
CA TYR A 100 -5.53 -10.04 -1.07
C TYR A 100 -4.94 -10.52 0.26
N GLU A 101 -5.21 -9.77 1.33
CA GLU A 101 -4.74 -10.08 2.66
C GLU A 101 -5.91 -10.44 3.58
N GLY A 102 -5.66 -11.32 4.54
CA GLY A 102 -6.68 -11.77 5.47
C GLY A 102 -6.12 -12.57 6.63
N VAL A 103 -7.00 -12.92 7.56
CA VAL A 103 -6.72 -13.83 8.66
C VAL A 103 -7.36 -15.18 8.36
N MET A 104 -6.57 -16.24 8.53
CA MET A 104 -7.06 -17.62 8.56
C MET A 104 -7.01 -18.11 9.99
N HIS A 105 -8.15 -18.42 10.57
CA HIS A 105 -8.21 -19.05 11.89
C HIS A 105 -8.07 -20.56 11.76
N ILE A 106 -6.98 -21.14 12.28
CA ILE A 106 -6.72 -22.58 12.26
C ILE A 106 -6.64 -23.07 13.71
N ARG A 107 -7.46 -24.06 14.07
CA ARG A 107 -7.40 -24.71 15.39
C ARG A 107 -6.38 -25.85 15.37
N GLU A 108 -5.84 -26.18 16.53
CA GLU A 108 -4.90 -27.30 16.68
C GLU A 108 -5.55 -28.62 16.19
N GLY A 109 -4.83 -29.35 15.34
CA GLY A 109 -5.32 -30.59 14.74
C GLY A 109 -6.31 -30.43 13.59
N GLU A 110 -6.71 -29.20 13.26
CA GLU A 110 -7.63 -28.92 12.15
C GLU A 110 -6.92 -28.33 10.92
N SER A 111 -7.61 -28.37 9.78
CA SER A 111 -7.22 -27.65 8.57
C SER A 111 -8.35 -26.70 8.18
N ASN A 112 -8.00 -25.54 7.61
CA ASN A 112 -8.95 -24.56 7.12
C ASN A 112 -8.53 -24.11 5.71
N ASN A 113 -9.50 -23.86 4.85
CA ASN A 113 -9.29 -23.33 3.49
C ASN A 113 -10.05 -22.00 3.27
N VAL A 114 -10.55 -21.39 4.34
CA VAL A 114 -11.30 -20.12 4.32
C VAL A 114 -10.47 -19.04 5.01
N ILE A 115 -10.41 -17.86 4.38
CA ILE A 115 -9.81 -16.65 4.95
C ILE A 115 -10.86 -15.56 5.13
N VAL A 116 -10.67 -14.72 6.13
CA VAL A 116 -11.44 -13.48 6.32
C VAL A 116 -10.57 -12.31 5.88
N SER A 117 -11.03 -11.49 4.94
CA SER A 117 -10.26 -10.35 4.42
C SER A 117 -9.99 -9.30 5.51
N ASN A 118 -8.78 -8.73 5.49
CA ASN A 118 -8.37 -7.64 6.36
C ASN A 118 -8.54 -6.26 5.72
N GLU A 119 -9.03 -6.21 4.50
CA GLU A 119 -9.16 -4.95 3.78
C GLU A 119 -10.36 -4.15 4.31
N PRO A 120 -10.16 -2.88 4.72
CA PRO A 120 -11.25 -2.05 5.20
C PRO A 120 -12.09 -1.55 4.03
N TYR A 121 -13.40 -1.79 4.09
CA TYR A 121 -14.36 -1.32 3.09
C TYR A 121 -15.33 -0.32 3.71
N VAL A 122 -15.61 0.76 2.99
CA VAL A 122 -16.82 1.54 3.22
C VAL A 122 -17.93 0.94 2.38
N THR A 123 -19.02 0.58 3.04
CA THR A 123 -20.20 -0.02 2.39
C THR A 123 -21.30 1.01 2.28
N PHE A 124 -21.76 1.26 1.05
CA PHE A 124 -22.90 2.14 0.76
C PHE A 124 -24.10 1.28 0.39
N ASN A 125 -25.15 1.34 1.20
CA ASN A 125 -26.41 0.65 0.94
C ASN A 125 -27.44 1.67 0.45
N VAL A 126 -27.64 1.75 -0.86
CA VAL A 126 -28.58 2.68 -1.49
C VAL A 126 -29.92 1.97 -1.71
N HIS A 127 -30.99 2.56 -1.21
CA HIS A 127 -32.36 2.04 -1.28
C HIS A 127 -33.25 3.01 -2.04
N ASP A 128 -33.98 2.52 -3.05
CA ASP A 128 -35.01 3.28 -3.76
C ASP A 128 -36.12 2.34 -4.25
N GLU A 129 -37.37 2.68 -3.97
CA GLU A 129 -38.59 1.99 -4.45
C GLU A 129 -38.52 0.45 -4.52
N GLY A 130 -38.00 -0.19 -3.46
CA GLY A 130 -37.93 -1.66 -3.34
C GLY A 130 -36.70 -2.32 -3.98
N LYS A 131 -35.76 -1.55 -4.52
CA LYS A 131 -34.44 -2.03 -4.98
C LYS A 131 -33.34 -1.53 -4.05
N SER A 132 -32.44 -2.43 -3.67
CA SER A 132 -31.28 -2.14 -2.84
C SER A 132 -30.01 -2.51 -3.59
N TYR A 133 -29.04 -1.59 -3.62
CA TYR A 133 -27.70 -1.84 -4.15
C TYR A 133 -26.68 -1.60 -3.06
N THR A 134 -25.74 -2.53 -2.94
CA THR A 134 -24.62 -2.44 -2.01
C THR A 134 -23.35 -2.19 -2.82
N PHE A 135 -22.71 -1.05 -2.56
CA PHE A 135 -21.41 -0.72 -3.11
C PHE A 135 -20.37 -0.84 -2.02
N GLN A 136 -19.21 -1.42 -2.33
CA GLN A 136 -18.09 -1.57 -1.40
C GLN A 136 -16.85 -0.95 -2.02
N GLU A 137 -16.27 0.02 -1.32
CA GLU A 137 -15.05 0.71 -1.76
C GLU A 137 -13.96 0.49 -0.70
N PRO A 138 -12.78 -0.04 -1.07
CA PRO A 138 -11.68 -0.17 -0.13
C PRO A 138 -11.18 1.21 0.27
N LEU A 139 -11.07 1.45 1.57
CA LEU A 139 -10.66 2.75 2.11
C LEU A 139 -9.82 2.59 3.37
N PHE A 140 -8.53 2.90 3.24
CA PHE A 140 -7.61 3.02 4.36
C PHE A 140 -7.67 4.45 4.91
N LEU A 141 -7.94 4.59 6.20
CA LEU A 141 -8.04 5.88 6.87
C LEU A 141 -6.90 6.05 7.86
N SER A 142 -6.24 7.20 7.80
CA SER A 142 -5.22 7.64 8.73
C SER A 142 -5.84 8.21 10.00
N LYS A 143 -5.37 7.78 11.18
CA LYS A 143 -5.75 8.44 12.44
C LYS A 143 -5.01 9.75 12.68
N ARG A 144 -3.96 10.03 11.91
CA ARG A 144 -3.03 11.15 12.17
C ARG A 144 -3.05 12.22 11.08
N LEU A 145 -3.11 11.81 9.82
CA LEU A 145 -3.16 12.72 8.68
C LEU A 145 -4.60 12.98 8.25
N SER A 146 -4.79 14.02 7.43
CA SER A 146 -6.07 14.29 6.82
C SER A 146 -6.42 13.19 5.81
N ASN A 147 -7.67 12.74 5.88
CA ASN A 147 -8.22 11.76 4.95
C ASN A 147 -9.02 12.47 3.87
N THR A 148 -9.01 11.91 2.66
CA THR A 148 -9.85 12.40 1.57
C THR A 148 -10.38 11.21 0.81
N PHE A 149 -11.70 11.17 0.63
CA PHE A 149 -12.37 10.16 -0.16
C PHE A 149 -13.56 10.81 -0.88
N GLU A 150 -13.62 10.58 -2.18
CA GLU A 150 -14.70 11.04 -3.04
C GLU A 150 -14.98 9.97 -4.10
N ARG A 151 -16.25 9.60 -4.25
CA ARG A 151 -16.73 8.63 -5.24
C ARG A 151 -18.06 9.07 -5.79
N THR A 152 -18.28 8.80 -7.07
CA THR A 152 -19.58 8.95 -7.72
C THR A 152 -20.13 7.56 -7.96
N LEU A 153 -21.25 7.26 -7.33
CA LEU A 153 -21.97 5.99 -7.49
C LEU A 153 -23.11 6.22 -8.48
N GLU A 154 -23.25 5.32 -9.45
CA GLU A 154 -24.37 5.35 -10.38
C GLU A 154 -25.47 4.41 -9.88
N PHE A 155 -26.68 4.94 -9.70
CA PHE A 155 -27.82 4.18 -9.23
C PHE A 155 -29.05 4.53 -10.08
N GLN A 156 -29.56 3.55 -10.83
CA GLN A 156 -30.73 3.71 -11.72
C GLN A 156 -30.64 4.95 -12.65
N GLY A 157 -29.44 5.23 -13.19
CA GLY A 157 -29.18 6.39 -14.04
C GLY A 157 -29.09 7.74 -13.30
N LYS A 158 -29.11 7.74 -11.97
CA LYS A 158 -28.85 8.91 -11.12
C LYS A 158 -27.44 8.81 -10.54
N GLU A 159 -26.71 9.92 -10.55
CA GLU A 159 -25.40 10.02 -9.92
C GLU A 159 -25.53 10.41 -8.45
N VAL A 160 -24.96 9.60 -7.57
CA VAL A 160 -24.84 9.87 -6.14
C VAL A 160 -23.37 10.14 -5.82
N LYS A 161 -23.03 11.40 -5.54
CA LYS A 161 -21.69 11.79 -5.11
C LYS A 161 -21.55 11.62 -3.61
N VAL A 162 -20.58 10.80 -3.20
CA VAL A 162 -20.23 10.57 -1.82
C VAL A 162 -18.86 11.15 -1.54
N LYS A 163 -18.78 11.97 -0.49
CA LYS A 163 -17.54 12.56 -0.01
C LYS A 163 -17.40 12.31 1.49
N LEU A 164 -16.18 11.98 1.92
CA LEU A 164 -15.84 11.92 3.33
C LEU A 164 -15.80 13.34 3.91
N ASP A 165 -16.67 13.60 4.88
CA ASP A 165 -16.73 14.88 5.61
C ASP A 165 -15.71 14.94 6.75
N GLY A 166 -15.65 13.88 7.56
CA GLY A 166 -14.70 13.76 8.67
C GLY A 166 -14.44 12.31 9.05
N TYR A 167 -13.30 12.08 9.69
CA TYR A 167 -12.95 10.78 10.26
C TYR A 167 -12.67 10.95 11.75
N MET A 168 -13.48 10.29 12.58
CA MET A 168 -13.25 10.18 14.01
C MET A 168 -12.73 8.77 14.30
N SER A 169 -11.44 8.67 14.57
CA SER A 169 -10.82 7.40 14.97
C SER A 169 -11.21 7.03 16.39
N ASP A 170 -11.25 5.72 16.67
CA ASP A 170 -11.42 5.16 18.02
C ASP A 170 -12.73 5.58 18.73
N ALA A 171 -13.78 5.84 17.95
CA ALA A 171 -15.12 6.04 18.47
C ALA A 171 -15.56 4.79 19.25
N ARG A 172 -15.95 4.99 20.51
CA ARG A 172 -16.43 3.92 21.40
C ARG A 172 -17.82 4.27 21.91
N LEU A 173 -18.64 3.25 22.08
CA LEU A 173 -19.92 3.39 22.78
C LEU A 173 -19.63 3.50 24.27
N GLU A 174 -20.08 4.58 24.88
CA GLU A 174 -20.02 4.78 26.33
C GLU A 174 -21.43 4.67 26.88
N ALA A 175 -21.60 3.89 27.95
CA ALA A 175 -22.88 3.77 28.61
C ALA A 175 -23.19 5.09 29.31
N VAL A 176 -24.32 5.72 28.97
CA VAL A 176 -24.82 6.92 29.63
C VAL A 176 -25.94 6.50 30.58
N ASN A 177 -25.97 7.05 31.78
CA ASN A 177 -27.08 6.82 32.71
C ASN A 177 -28.39 7.29 32.08
N ASP A 178 -29.45 6.50 32.24
CA ASP A 178 -30.81 6.86 31.82
C ASP A 178 -31.23 8.13 32.60
N PRO A 179 -31.63 9.22 31.90
CA PRO A 179 -31.92 10.53 32.51
C PRO A 179 -33.11 10.55 33.47
#